data_AF-A0A8B6E5E5-F1
#
_entry.id   AF-A0A8B6E5E5-F1
#
_cell.length_a   1.000
_cell.length_b   1.000
_cell.length_c   1.000
_cell.angle_alpha   90.00
_cell.angle_beta   90.00
_cell.angle_gamma   90.00
#
_symmetry.space_group_name_H-M   'P 1'
#
loop_
_entity.id
_entity.type
_entity.pdbx_description
1 polymer ?
#
loop_
_entity_poly.entity_id
_entity_poly.type
_entity_poly.pdbx_seq_one_letter_code
_entity_poly.pdbx_strand_id
1 'polypeptide(L)'
;MAASFKGNTKSQKLAKSFKDRLDKIGCPYTEGVDDSWITELIFKPGEPRIRLLQWLFSKFDSQLNDLLDPQYASVESKMDSRLQRLLFVGSTLGLCRYDDVDLIRGITTGSKQAAFMDNLIDLVCIMDTAEDPQNKALRSPGVVSDEMSLYEQFTSDCNYMDTLMNQEKIGAIFNSRLTLLPADLQRQVEASWADQGHTRENPPKVNVQNLIDSAENLAKDIQRQKEILEELQKKYEYEEEEISEKERVKKTLQLVLTELTHLVTNFSYLYENEMCLWCNKSPPFLSDLGTAFKRVHNLLQQFVALLKGFQSIRNSYSNLSQEASMKLKRSGMKSQKDTSLASAGQAALESFQECVSVLDESIQRHDMVDESTNISFRSSILKV
;
A
#
# COMPACT_ATOMS: atom_id res chain seq x y z
N MET A 1 -35.15 -13.92 -32.38
CA MET A 1 -35.48 -14.76 -31.21
C MET A 1 -34.44 -15.87 -31.02
N ALA A 2 -33.14 -15.53 -30.94
CA ALA A 2 -32.05 -16.53 -30.97
C ALA A 2 -30.77 -16.03 -30.27
N ALA A 3 -30.86 -15.63 -29.01
CA ALA A 3 -29.68 -15.15 -28.24
C ALA A 3 -29.65 -15.59 -26.76
N SER A 4 -30.37 -16.67 -26.38
CA SER A 4 -30.46 -17.09 -24.96
C SER A 4 -29.70 -18.40 -24.63
N PHE A 5 -29.18 -19.13 -25.61
CA PHE A 5 -28.70 -20.52 -25.39
C PHE A 5 -27.18 -20.70 -25.13
N LYS A 6 -26.36 -19.64 -25.23
CA LYS A 6 -24.88 -19.77 -25.11
C LYS A 6 -24.32 -19.54 -23.69
N GLY A 7 -25.11 -19.04 -22.75
CA GLY A 7 -24.66 -18.81 -21.36
C GLY A 7 -24.61 -20.07 -20.49
N ASN A 8 -25.45 -21.07 -20.78
CA ASN A 8 -25.68 -22.21 -19.89
C ASN A 8 -24.57 -23.29 -19.94
N THR A 9 -23.86 -23.39 -21.07
CA THR A 9 -22.88 -24.47 -21.30
C THR A 9 -21.52 -24.22 -20.66
N LYS A 10 -21.11 -22.95 -20.46
CA LYS A 10 -19.84 -22.62 -19.78
C LYS A 10 -19.95 -22.84 -18.27
N SER A 11 -21.05 -22.39 -17.66
CA SER A 11 -21.31 -22.56 -16.23
C SER A 11 -21.47 -24.04 -15.86
N GLN A 12 -22.11 -24.84 -16.71
CA GLN A 12 -22.21 -26.30 -16.50
C GLN A 12 -20.86 -27.02 -16.60
N LYS A 13 -19.98 -26.61 -17.52
CA LYS A 13 -18.62 -27.19 -17.62
C LYS A 13 -17.75 -26.83 -16.42
N LEU A 14 -17.84 -25.59 -15.95
CA LEU A 14 -17.17 -25.13 -14.73
C LEU A 14 -17.68 -25.89 -13.50
N ALA A 15 -19.00 -26.06 -13.37
CA ALA A 15 -19.60 -26.81 -12.27
C ALA A 15 -19.12 -28.27 -12.22
N LYS A 16 -19.03 -28.93 -13.38
CA LYS A 16 -18.46 -30.28 -13.49
C LYS A 16 -16.99 -30.32 -13.10
N SER A 17 -16.20 -29.36 -13.55
CA SER A 17 -14.77 -29.27 -13.17
C SER A 17 -14.59 -29.06 -11.67
N PHE A 18 -15.44 -28.26 -11.03
CA PHE A 18 -15.41 -28.08 -9.58
C PHE A 18 -15.87 -29.34 -8.85
N LYS A 19 -16.89 -30.03 -9.37
CA LYS A 19 -17.34 -31.32 -8.84
C LYS A 19 -16.21 -32.34 -8.81
N ASP A 20 -15.56 -32.56 -9.95
CA ASP A 20 -14.49 -33.56 -10.08
C ASP A 20 -13.31 -33.27 -9.14
N ARG A 21 -13.01 -31.99 -8.86
CA ARG A 21 -11.95 -31.57 -7.94
C ARG A 21 -12.37 -31.70 -6.48
N LEU A 22 -13.61 -31.35 -6.14
CA LEU A 22 -14.15 -31.51 -4.79
C LEU A 22 -14.33 -32.99 -4.43
N ASP A 23 -14.72 -33.84 -5.39
CA ASP A 23 -14.80 -35.29 -5.22
C ASP A 23 -13.42 -35.92 -4.97
N LYS A 24 -12.37 -35.41 -5.64
CA LYS A 24 -10.98 -35.86 -5.39
C LYS A 24 -10.50 -35.56 -3.97
N ILE A 25 -10.87 -34.41 -3.41
CA ILE A 25 -10.51 -34.02 -2.03
C ILE A 25 -11.45 -34.70 -0.99
N GLY A 26 -12.43 -35.49 -1.44
CA GLY A 26 -13.38 -36.17 -0.56
C GLY A 26 -14.36 -35.22 0.14
N CYS A 27 -14.88 -34.23 -0.60
CA CYS A 27 -15.84 -33.27 -0.05
C CYS A 27 -17.16 -33.96 0.35
N PRO A 28 -17.63 -33.81 1.60
CA PRO A 28 -18.87 -34.45 2.05
C PRO A 28 -20.13 -33.82 1.43
N TYR A 29 -20.00 -32.68 0.75
CA TYR A 29 -21.12 -31.94 0.16
C TYR A 29 -21.37 -32.25 -1.33
N THR A 30 -20.59 -33.17 -1.92
CA THR A 30 -20.69 -33.53 -3.34
C THR A 30 -21.26 -34.94 -3.59
N GLU A 31 -21.44 -35.76 -2.55
CA GLU A 31 -22.02 -37.10 -2.67
C GLU A 31 -23.47 -37.08 -3.17
N GLY A 32 -23.70 -37.63 -4.36
CA GLY A 32 -25.03 -37.85 -4.91
C GLY A 32 -25.77 -36.61 -5.39
N VAL A 33 -25.09 -35.47 -5.59
CA VAL A 33 -25.74 -34.21 -5.96
C VAL A 33 -25.51 -33.78 -7.42
N ASP A 34 -26.55 -33.20 -8.01
CA ASP A 34 -26.57 -32.73 -9.40
C ASP A 34 -25.69 -31.49 -9.63
N ASP A 35 -25.24 -31.29 -10.88
CA ASP A 35 -24.43 -30.13 -11.28
C ASP A 35 -25.07 -28.78 -10.95
N SER A 36 -26.41 -28.73 -10.90
CA SER A 36 -27.16 -27.53 -10.51
C SER A 36 -26.93 -27.18 -9.04
N TRP A 37 -26.86 -28.16 -8.14
CA TRP A 37 -26.58 -27.90 -6.73
C TRP A 37 -25.18 -27.33 -6.52
N ILE A 38 -24.20 -27.79 -7.30
CA ILE A 38 -22.82 -27.28 -7.23
C ILE A 38 -22.77 -25.83 -7.68
N THR A 39 -23.53 -25.46 -8.72
CA THR A 39 -23.67 -24.05 -9.08
C THR A 39 -24.35 -23.22 -7.99
N GLU A 40 -25.30 -23.79 -7.24
CA GLU A 40 -25.92 -23.08 -6.12
C GLU A 40 -24.96 -22.94 -4.92
N LEU A 41 -24.20 -23.98 -4.61
CA LEU A 41 -23.21 -24.02 -3.54
C LEU A 41 -22.08 -23.00 -3.78
N ILE A 42 -21.68 -22.81 -5.03
CA ILE A 42 -20.55 -21.95 -5.44
C ILE A 42 -20.98 -20.53 -5.81
N PHE A 43 -22.20 -20.29 -6.32
CA PHE A 43 -22.57 -18.96 -6.83
C PHE A 43 -23.73 -18.30 -6.10
N LYS A 44 -24.43 -18.99 -5.19
CA LYS A 44 -25.52 -18.39 -4.41
C LYS A 44 -25.08 -18.09 -2.97
N PRO A 45 -25.56 -16.97 -2.41
CA PRO A 45 -25.36 -16.69 -0.99
C PRO A 45 -26.20 -17.63 -0.14
N GLY A 46 -25.59 -18.19 0.90
CA GLY A 46 -26.28 -19.05 1.86
C GLY A 46 -25.36 -19.81 2.80
N GLU A 47 -25.94 -20.40 3.83
CA GLU A 47 -25.24 -21.26 4.79
C GLU A 47 -24.46 -22.43 4.13
N PRO A 48 -24.94 -23.08 3.06
CA PRO A 48 -24.19 -24.14 2.37
C PRO A 48 -22.83 -23.65 1.84
N ARG A 49 -22.78 -22.44 1.27
CA ARG A 49 -21.53 -21.84 0.78
C ARG A 49 -20.55 -21.59 1.93
N ILE A 50 -21.04 -21.03 3.03
CA ILE A 50 -20.20 -20.72 4.20
C ILE A 50 -19.62 -22.01 4.80
N ARG A 51 -20.41 -23.08 4.87
CA ARG A 51 -19.92 -24.39 5.32
C ARG A 51 -18.90 -25.01 4.38
N LEU A 52 -19.09 -24.87 3.07
CA LEU A 52 -18.10 -25.33 2.09
C LEU A 52 -16.77 -24.58 2.29
N LEU A 53 -16.79 -23.25 2.44
CA LEU A 53 -15.59 -22.46 2.66
C LEU A 53 -14.90 -22.83 3.99
N GLN A 54 -15.67 -23.01 5.06
CA GLN A 54 -15.14 -23.49 6.34
C GLN A 54 -14.45 -24.84 6.18
N TRP A 55 -15.08 -25.78 5.49
CA TRP A 55 -14.50 -27.10 5.24
C TRP A 55 -13.22 -27.02 4.40
N LEU A 56 -13.21 -26.22 3.32
CA LEU A 56 -12.01 -26.03 2.48
C LEU A 56 -10.84 -25.44 3.27
N PHE A 57 -11.08 -24.42 4.10
CA PHE A 57 -10.02 -23.86 4.94
C PHE A 57 -9.57 -24.81 6.05
N SER A 58 -10.49 -25.60 6.62
CA SER A 58 -10.15 -26.62 7.62
C SER A 58 -9.36 -27.78 7.03
N LYS A 59 -9.56 -28.07 5.73
CA LYS A 59 -8.78 -29.04 4.96
C LYS A 59 -7.40 -28.51 4.57
N PHE A 60 -7.28 -27.21 4.35
CA PHE A 60 -5.98 -26.59 4.06
C PHE A 60 -5.05 -26.61 5.29
N ASP A 61 -5.59 -26.32 6.48
CA ASP A 61 -4.82 -26.37 7.73
C ASP A 61 -5.75 -26.68 8.93
N SER A 62 -5.34 -27.68 9.71
CA SER A 62 -6.00 -28.07 10.96
C SER A 62 -6.14 -26.92 11.98
N GLN A 63 -5.20 -25.97 12.01
CA GLN A 63 -5.26 -24.82 12.93
C GLN A 63 -6.35 -23.80 12.52
N LEU A 64 -6.68 -23.74 11.23
CA LEU A 64 -7.77 -22.89 10.73
C LEU A 64 -9.14 -23.44 11.16
N ASN A 65 -9.26 -24.75 11.38
CA ASN A 65 -10.48 -25.35 11.91
C ASN A 65 -10.81 -24.81 13.31
N ASP A 66 -9.81 -24.69 14.20
CA ASP A 66 -9.99 -24.15 15.55
C ASP A 66 -10.41 -22.67 15.53
N LEU A 67 -9.83 -21.89 14.61
CA LEU A 67 -10.17 -20.46 14.45
C LEU A 67 -11.60 -20.28 13.89
N LEU A 68 -12.02 -21.16 12.98
CA LEU A 68 -13.31 -21.10 12.29
C LEU A 68 -14.45 -21.78 13.08
N ASP A 69 -14.12 -22.44 14.20
CA ASP A 69 -15.10 -23.13 15.04
C ASP A 69 -16.01 -22.13 15.79
N PRO A 70 -17.35 -22.28 15.67
CA PRO A 70 -18.31 -21.45 16.39
C PRO A 70 -18.20 -21.51 17.92
N GLN A 71 -17.52 -22.50 18.52
CA GLN A 71 -17.36 -22.59 19.97
C GLN A 71 -16.46 -21.51 20.59
N TYR A 72 -15.59 -20.87 19.78
CA TYR A 72 -14.75 -19.75 20.18
C TYR A 72 -15.32 -18.38 19.76
N ALA A 73 -16.60 -18.30 19.36
CA ALA A 73 -17.23 -17.06 18.90
C ALA A 73 -17.92 -16.29 20.04
N SER A 74 -17.49 -15.04 20.27
CA SER A 74 -18.18 -14.09 21.16
C SER A 74 -19.60 -13.79 20.64
N VAL A 75 -20.53 -13.54 21.58
CA VAL A 75 -22.00 -13.60 21.41
C VAL A 75 -22.60 -12.51 20.50
N GLU A 76 -21.81 -11.55 19.99
CA GLU A 76 -22.32 -10.52 19.06
C GLU A 76 -22.38 -11.03 17.61
N SER A 77 -23.60 -11.27 17.14
CA SER A 77 -23.98 -11.63 15.76
C SER A 77 -23.15 -12.79 15.16
N LYS A 78 -23.57 -14.03 15.48
CA LYS A 78 -22.90 -15.29 15.06
C LYS A 78 -22.61 -15.42 13.56
N MET A 79 -23.35 -14.73 12.70
CA MET A 79 -23.17 -14.79 11.24
C MET A 79 -22.10 -13.81 10.74
N ASP A 80 -22.01 -12.62 11.32
CA ASP A 80 -21.05 -11.60 10.86
C ASP A 80 -19.64 -11.92 11.36
N SER A 81 -19.52 -12.47 12.57
CA SER A 81 -18.25 -12.99 13.10
C SER A 81 -17.66 -14.14 12.27
N ARG A 82 -18.49 -15.09 11.81
CA ARG A 82 -18.04 -16.20 10.91
C ARG A 82 -17.53 -15.68 9.57
N LEU A 83 -18.26 -14.73 8.97
CA LEU A 83 -17.87 -14.13 7.70
C LEU A 83 -16.58 -13.32 7.82
N GLN A 84 -16.43 -12.55 8.89
CA GLN A 84 -15.21 -11.79 9.16
C GLN A 84 -13.99 -12.70 9.34
N ARG A 85 -14.13 -13.86 10.00
CA ARG A 85 -13.05 -14.84 10.12
C ARG A 85 -12.68 -15.47 8.78
N LEU A 86 -13.67 -15.87 7.98
CA LEU A 86 -13.42 -16.39 6.64
C LEU A 86 -12.77 -15.35 5.72
N LEU A 87 -13.18 -14.08 5.84
CA LEU A 87 -12.59 -12.96 5.11
C LEU A 87 -11.15 -12.71 5.56
N PHE A 88 -10.89 -12.77 6.87
CA PHE A 88 -9.54 -12.65 7.42
C PHE A 88 -8.61 -13.73 6.86
N VAL A 89 -9.02 -14.99 6.93
CA VAL A 89 -8.26 -16.13 6.39
C VAL A 89 -8.07 -16.00 4.87
N GLY A 90 -9.13 -15.71 4.13
CA GLY A 90 -9.06 -15.51 2.68
C GLY A 90 -8.14 -14.36 2.27
N SER A 91 -8.12 -13.27 3.04
CA SER A 91 -7.22 -12.14 2.80
C SER A 91 -5.76 -12.44 3.14
N THR A 92 -5.54 -13.24 4.19
CA THR A 92 -4.19 -13.65 4.60
C THR A 92 -3.57 -14.62 3.59
N LEU A 93 -4.39 -15.50 3.00
CA LEU A 93 -3.98 -16.40 1.92
C LEU A 93 -3.88 -15.71 0.55
N GLY A 94 -4.15 -14.40 0.46
CA GLY A 94 -4.08 -13.64 -0.78
C GLY A 94 -5.18 -13.96 -1.80
N LEU A 95 -6.25 -14.64 -1.37
CA LEU A 95 -7.37 -15.04 -2.23
C LEU A 95 -8.37 -13.91 -2.47
N CYS A 96 -8.51 -12.98 -1.51
CA CYS A 96 -9.43 -11.84 -1.57
C CYS A 96 -8.88 -10.61 -0.83
N ARG A 97 -9.53 -9.45 -0.99
CA ARG A 97 -9.19 -8.24 -0.22
C ARG A 97 -9.86 -8.25 1.15
N TYR A 98 -9.35 -7.45 2.08
CA TYR A 98 -9.86 -7.33 3.45
C TYR A 98 -11.30 -6.74 3.51
N ASP A 99 -11.77 -6.08 2.46
CA ASP A 99 -13.11 -5.50 2.34
C ASP A 99 -14.08 -6.34 1.49
N ASP A 100 -13.64 -7.48 0.92
CA ASP A 100 -14.42 -8.33 0.02
C ASP A 100 -15.41 -9.27 0.76
N VAL A 101 -16.20 -8.73 1.71
CA VAL A 101 -17.24 -9.51 2.44
C VAL A 101 -18.27 -10.11 1.47
N ASP A 102 -18.60 -9.38 0.41
CA ASP A 102 -19.57 -9.80 -0.61
C ASP A 102 -19.09 -11.01 -1.43
N LEU A 103 -17.77 -11.19 -1.54
CA LEU A 103 -17.17 -12.33 -2.25
C LEU A 103 -17.32 -13.61 -1.43
N ILE A 104 -17.09 -13.52 -0.11
CA ILE A 104 -17.32 -14.62 0.83
C ILE A 104 -18.81 -14.96 0.88
N ARG A 105 -19.69 -13.93 0.94
CA ARG A 105 -21.15 -14.12 0.93
C ARG A 105 -21.66 -14.69 -0.39
N GLY A 106 -20.97 -14.51 -1.52
CA GLY A 106 -21.42 -15.00 -2.83
C GLY A 106 -22.39 -14.06 -3.54
N ILE A 107 -22.30 -12.74 -3.27
CA ILE A 107 -23.13 -11.69 -3.89
C ILE A 107 -22.40 -11.03 -5.08
N THR A 108 -21.08 -11.19 -5.17
CA THR A 108 -20.23 -10.60 -6.22
C THR A 108 -20.45 -11.22 -7.60
N THR A 109 -19.89 -10.64 -8.65
CA THR A 109 -19.94 -11.19 -10.02
C THR A 109 -19.40 -12.62 -10.10
N GLY A 110 -20.09 -13.49 -10.86
CA GLY A 110 -19.74 -14.92 -10.98
C GLY A 110 -18.32 -15.21 -11.45
N SER A 111 -17.70 -14.31 -12.24
CA SER A 111 -16.30 -14.43 -12.66
C SER A 111 -15.32 -14.32 -11.48
N LYS A 112 -15.55 -13.34 -10.58
CA LYS A 112 -14.72 -13.16 -9.38
C LYS A 112 -14.91 -14.31 -8.39
N GLN A 113 -16.15 -14.78 -8.22
CA GLN A 113 -16.43 -15.95 -7.38
C GLN A 113 -15.78 -17.22 -7.93
N ALA A 114 -15.82 -17.41 -9.26
CA ALA A 114 -15.19 -18.55 -9.90
C ALA A 114 -13.67 -18.54 -9.70
N ALA A 115 -12.99 -17.41 -9.96
CA ALA A 115 -11.54 -17.30 -9.76
C ALA A 115 -11.12 -17.53 -8.29
N PHE A 116 -11.90 -16.99 -7.34
CA PHE A 116 -11.67 -17.23 -5.92
C PHE A 116 -11.78 -18.72 -5.56
N MET A 117 -12.83 -19.40 -6.01
CA MET A 117 -13.03 -20.83 -5.75
C MET A 117 -12.00 -21.69 -6.48
N ASP A 118 -11.60 -21.29 -7.69
CA ASP A 118 -10.58 -21.99 -8.48
C ASP A 118 -9.25 -22.00 -7.76
N ASN A 119 -8.80 -20.83 -7.31
CA ASN A 119 -7.57 -20.66 -6.53
C ASN A 119 -7.64 -21.39 -5.18
N LEU A 120 -8.76 -21.30 -4.46
CA LEU A 120 -8.93 -21.97 -3.17
C LEU A 120 -8.91 -23.49 -3.31
N ILE A 121 -9.65 -24.04 -4.27
CA ILE A 121 -9.69 -25.48 -4.51
C ILE A 121 -8.33 -25.96 -5.04
N ASP A 122 -7.61 -25.16 -5.85
CA ASP A 122 -6.29 -25.54 -6.35
C ASP A 122 -5.27 -25.61 -5.22
N LEU A 123 -5.29 -24.61 -4.33
CA LEU A 123 -4.47 -24.58 -3.13
C LEU A 123 -4.71 -25.82 -2.24
N VAL A 124 -5.98 -26.18 -2.02
CA VAL A 124 -6.34 -27.38 -1.25
C VAL A 124 -5.96 -28.66 -2.00
N CYS A 125 -6.17 -28.75 -3.32
CA CYS A 125 -5.72 -29.90 -4.13
C CYS A 125 -4.20 -30.08 -4.07
N ILE A 126 -3.43 -28.99 -4.13
CA ILE A 126 -1.98 -29.03 -4.04
C ILE A 126 -1.54 -29.53 -2.66
N MET A 127 -2.19 -29.07 -1.58
CA MET A 127 -1.91 -29.58 -0.24
C MET A 127 -2.26 -31.05 -0.07
N ASP A 128 -3.45 -31.47 -0.50
CA ASP A 128 -3.91 -32.86 -0.41
C ASP A 128 -3.00 -33.81 -1.22
N THR A 129 -2.52 -33.36 -2.39
CA THR A 129 -1.51 -34.10 -3.17
C THR A 129 -0.10 -34.05 -2.59
N ALA A 130 0.24 -33.01 -1.82
CA ALA A 130 1.50 -32.93 -1.09
C ALA A 130 1.52 -33.84 0.15
N GLU A 131 0.36 -34.07 0.77
CA GLU A 131 0.20 -34.97 1.93
C GLU A 131 0.06 -36.45 1.54
N ASP A 132 -0.26 -36.77 0.28
CA ASP A 132 -0.34 -38.15 -0.21
C ASP A 132 1.04 -38.87 -0.13
N PRO A 133 1.16 -39.97 0.63
CA PRO A 133 2.39 -40.76 0.73
C PRO A 133 2.89 -41.34 -0.59
N GLN A 134 2.02 -41.48 -1.59
CA GLN A 134 2.37 -42.03 -2.91
C GLN A 134 2.94 -40.97 -3.87
N ASN A 135 2.72 -39.68 -3.62
CA ASN A 135 3.03 -38.61 -4.58
C ASN A 135 4.28 -37.80 -4.18
N LYS A 136 5.44 -38.45 -4.27
CA LYS A 136 6.76 -37.90 -3.85
C LYS A 136 7.17 -36.59 -4.55
N ALA A 137 6.52 -36.21 -5.65
CA ALA A 137 6.91 -35.06 -6.48
C ALA A 137 6.39 -33.70 -5.97
N LEU A 138 5.39 -33.69 -5.07
CA LEU A 138 4.72 -32.46 -4.61
C LEU A 138 4.76 -32.26 -3.08
N ARG A 139 5.39 -33.17 -2.32
CA ARG A 139 5.60 -33.02 -0.88
C ARG A 139 6.26 -31.67 -0.58
N SER A 140 5.71 -30.92 0.37
CA SER A 140 6.21 -29.58 0.69
C SER A 140 7.70 -29.65 1.08
N PRO A 141 8.58 -28.86 0.45
CA PRO A 141 9.99 -28.81 0.81
C PRO A 141 10.15 -28.46 2.30
N GLY A 142 11.02 -29.18 3.01
CA GLY A 142 11.35 -28.88 4.41
C GLY A 142 10.43 -29.47 5.49
N VAL A 143 9.37 -30.21 5.14
CA VAL A 143 8.65 -31.02 6.15
C VAL A 143 9.44 -32.29 6.41
N VAL A 144 10.10 -32.34 7.56
CA VAL A 144 10.71 -33.57 8.11
C VAL A 144 9.57 -34.52 8.46
N SER A 145 9.14 -35.34 7.51
CA SER A 145 8.29 -36.48 7.81
C SER A 145 9.13 -37.54 8.52
N ASP A 146 8.70 -38.03 9.68
CA ASP A 146 9.34 -39.15 10.42
C ASP A 146 9.45 -40.45 9.59
N GLU A 147 8.79 -40.48 8.43
CA GLU A 147 8.71 -41.60 7.50
C GLU A 147 9.84 -41.60 6.45
N MET A 148 10.58 -40.50 6.27
CA MET A 148 11.58 -40.37 5.21
C MET A 148 13.00 -40.27 5.77
N SER A 149 13.94 -40.99 5.16
CA SER A 149 15.33 -40.93 5.59
C SER A 149 15.96 -39.56 5.30
N LEU A 150 16.86 -39.09 6.17
CA LEU A 150 17.59 -37.82 6.00
C LEU A 150 18.28 -37.70 4.63
N TYR A 151 18.72 -38.82 4.06
CA TYR A 151 19.37 -38.87 2.76
C TYR A 151 18.39 -38.65 1.59
N GLU A 152 17.19 -39.22 1.67
CA GLU A 152 16.14 -39.02 0.68
C GLU A 152 15.60 -37.58 0.72
N GLN A 153 15.48 -36.99 1.92
CA GLN A 153 15.13 -35.57 2.09
C GLN A 153 16.15 -34.66 1.41
N PHE A 154 17.44 -34.85 1.71
CA PHE A 154 18.51 -34.06 1.10
C PHE A 154 18.49 -34.15 -0.44
N THR A 155 18.28 -35.35 -0.97
CA THR A 155 18.22 -35.57 -2.43
C THR A 155 17.00 -34.88 -3.05
N SER A 156 15.85 -34.94 -2.38
CA SER A 156 14.63 -34.24 -2.82
C SER A 156 14.80 -32.72 -2.81
N ASP A 157 15.44 -32.17 -1.78
CA ASP A 157 15.70 -30.74 -1.64
C ASP A 157 16.67 -30.25 -2.73
N CYS A 158 17.72 -31.00 -3.04
CA CYS A 158 18.63 -30.69 -4.15
C CYS A 158 17.90 -30.71 -5.51
N ASN A 159 17.07 -31.72 -5.76
CA ASN A 159 16.31 -31.81 -7.01
C ASN A 159 15.27 -30.69 -7.15
N TYR A 160 14.64 -30.28 -6.04
CA TYR A 160 13.73 -29.13 -6.02
C TYR A 160 14.47 -27.83 -6.35
N MET A 161 15.64 -27.62 -5.72
CA MET A 161 16.50 -26.47 -6.03
C MET A 161 16.91 -26.47 -7.50
N ASP A 162 17.33 -27.60 -8.06
CA ASP A 162 17.65 -27.70 -9.48
C ASP A 162 16.42 -27.43 -10.37
N THR A 163 15.23 -27.85 -9.95
CA THR A 163 13.98 -27.59 -10.67
C THR A 163 13.63 -26.10 -10.65
N LEU A 164 13.71 -25.43 -9.50
CA LEU A 164 13.54 -23.98 -9.37
C LEU A 164 14.53 -23.21 -10.25
N MET A 165 15.78 -23.67 -10.28
CA MET A 165 16.83 -23.05 -11.10
C MET A 165 16.56 -23.16 -12.60
N ASN A 166 15.81 -24.19 -13.00
CA ASN A 166 15.48 -24.48 -14.39
C ASN A 166 14.10 -23.96 -14.84
N GLN A 167 13.19 -23.63 -13.91
CA GLN A 167 11.81 -23.22 -14.23
C GLN A 167 11.72 -21.80 -14.82
N GLU A 168 12.60 -20.87 -14.44
CA GLU A 168 12.67 -19.54 -15.07
C GLU A 168 14.11 -19.03 -15.16
N LYS A 169 14.37 -18.12 -16.12
CA LYS A 169 15.66 -17.46 -16.32
C LYS A 169 16.04 -16.68 -15.06
N ILE A 170 16.68 -17.34 -14.10
CA ILE A 170 17.32 -16.70 -12.95
C ILE A 170 18.39 -15.69 -13.41
N GLY A 171 18.96 -15.92 -14.59
CA GLY A 171 19.77 -14.93 -15.28
C GLY A 171 19.04 -13.60 -15.58
N ALA A 172 17.71 -13.55 -15.62
CA ALA A 172 16.91 -12.32 -15.73
C ALA A 172 16.65 -11.66 -14.36
N ILE A 173 16.51 -12.44 -13.29
CA ILE A 173 16.48 -11.93 -11.90
C ILE A 173 17.80 -11.21 -11.60
N PHE A 174 18.93 -11.78 -12.03
CA PHE A 174 20.25 -11.17 -11.90
C PHE A 174 20.65 -10.23 -13.06
N ASN A 175 19.91 -10.21 -14.19
CA ASN A 175 20.03 -9.19 -15.24
C ASN A 175 18.93 -8.13 -15.13
N SER A 176 18.72 -7.62 -13.93
CA SER A 176 18.20 -6.25 -13.83
C SER A 176 19.26 -5.35 -14.45
N ARG A 177 19.01 -4.77 -15.64
CA ARG A 177 19.84 -3.67 -16.14
C ARG A 177 19.99 -2.68 -14.99
N LEU A 178 21.17 -2.60 -14.40
CA LEU A 178 21.42 -1.78 -13.22
C LEU A 178 21.19 -0.32 -13.62
N THR A 179 19.97 0.16 -13.41
CA THR A 179 19.62 1.58 -13.49
C THR A 179 20.21 2.22 -12.24
N LEU A 180 21.47 2.61 -12.35
CA LEU A 180 22.22 3.34 -11.32
C LEU A 180 21.60 4.73 -11.06
N LEU A 181 20.84 5.23 -12.03
CA LEU A 181 20.03 6.41 -11.89
C LEU A 181 18.58 5.99 -11.59
N PRO A 182 17.94 6.63 -10.62
CA PRO A 182 16.51 6.49 -10.41
C PRO A 182 15.71 7.01 -11.59
N ALA A 183 14.43 6.61 -11.69
CA ALA A 183 13.65 6.71 -12.91
C ALA A 183 13.35 8.16 -13.36
N ASP A 184 13.46 9.13 -12.46
CA ASP A 184 13.36 10.58 -12.71
C ASP A 184 14.65 11.12 -13.35
N LEU A 185 15.80 10.93 -12.71
CA LEU A 185 17.11 11.35 -13.21
C LEU A 185 17.48 10.62 -14.50
N GLN A 186 17.11 9.34 -14.60
CA GLN A 186 17.28 8.58 -15.82
C GLN A 186 16.48 9.19 -16.97
N ARG A 187 15.23 9.60 -16.73
CA ARG A 187 14.41 10.26 -17.76
C ARG A 187 14.98 11.61 -18.18
N GLN A 188 15.49 12.38 -17.23
CA GLN A 188 16.09 13.68 -17.53
C GLN A 188 17.43 13.56 -18.28
N VAL A 189 18.25 12.58 -17.92
CA VAL A 189 19.50 12.27 -18.61
C VAL A 189 19.22 11.72 -20.00
N GLU A 190 18.26 10.79 -20.14
CA GLU A 190 17.85 10.26 -21.45
C GLU A 190 17.22 11.35 -22.34
N ALA A 191 16.47 12.31 -21.78
CA ALA A 191 15.98 13.48 -22.51
C ALA A 191 17.15 14.38 -22.96
N SER A 192 18.13 14.64 -22.08
CA SER A 192 19.32 15.42 -22.44
C SER A 192 20.20 14.73 -23.49
N TRP A 193 20.23 13.40 -23.51
CA TRP A 193 20.89 12.62 -24.54
C TRP A 193 20.13 12.70 -25.86
N ALA A 194 18.80 12.63 -25.82
CA ALA A 194 17.96 12.75 -27.01
C ALA A 194 18.11 14.12 -27.68
N ASP A 195 18.22 15.20 -26.90
CA ASP A 195 18.49 16.55 -27.38
C ASP A 195 19.87 16.67 -28.04
N GLN A 196 20.83 15.82 -27.64
CA GLN A 196 22.18 15.71 -28.22
C GLN A 196 22.29 14.64 -29.32
N GLY A 197 21.18 13.99 -29.70
CA GLY A 197 21.14 12.95 -30.74
C GLY A 197 21.65 11.58 -30.31
N HIS A 198 21.81 11.34 -29.01
CA HIS A 198 22.27 10.08 -28.43
C HIS A 198 21.09 9.20 -27.96
N THR A 199 21.28 7.88 -28.00
CA THR A 199 20.28 6.89 -27.54
C THR A 199 20.82 6.09 -26.37
N ARG A 200 19.94 5.38 -25.66
CA ARG A 200 20.31 4.51 -24.52
C ARG A 200 21.34 3.43 -24.88
N GLU A 201 21.47 3.10 -26.16
CA GLU A 201 22.45 2.14 -26.68
C GLU A 201 23.78 2.79 -27.13
N ASN A 202 23.83 4.12 -27.26
CA ASN A 202 25.03 4.88 -27.65
C ASN A 202 25.14 6.21 -26.87
N PRO A 203 25.58 6.16 -25.60
CA PRO A 203 25.68 7.33 -24.74
C PRO A 203 26.78 8.30 -25.19
N PRO A 204 26.65 9.61 -24.88
CA PRO A 204 27.68 10.60 -25.18
C PRO A 204 28.99 10.26 -24.46
N LYS A 205 30.11 10.47 -25.15
CA LYS A 205 31.44 10.31 -24.55
C LYS A 205 31.67 11.43 -23.53
N VAL A 206 31.80 11.06 -22.26
CA VAL A 206 32.08 12.00 -21.17
C VAL A 206 33.46 12.64 -21.38
N ASN A 207 33.49 13.96 -21.55
CA ASN A 207 34.74 14.72 -21.55
C ASN A 207 35.12 15.02 -20.10
N VAL A 208 36.10 14.28 -19.58
CA VAL A 208 36.56 14.35 -18.19
C VAL A 208 37.07 15.74 -17.82
N GLN A 209 37.63 16.49 -18.77
CA GLN A 209 38.18 17.82 -18.50
C GLN A 209 37.09 18.84 -18.18
N ASN A 210 36.00 18.84 -18.96
CA ASN A 210 34.86 19.73 -18.72
C ASN A 210 34.18 19.48 -17.37
N LEU A 211 34.20 18.21 -16.91
CA LEU A 211 33.64 17.83 -15.61
C LEU A 211 34.50 18.35 -14.46
N ILE A 212 35.83 18.28 -14.60
CA ILE A 212 36.79 18.83 -13.63
C ILE A 212 36.61 20.35 -13.53
N ASP A 213 36.55 21.03 -14.68
CA ASP A 213 36.39 22.49 -14.71
C ASP A 213 35.04 22.94 -14.09
N SER A 214 33.97 22.17 -14.32
CA SER A 214 32.65 22.44 -13.73
C SER A 214 32.64 22.20 -12.20
N ALA A 215 33.33 21.16 -11.74
CA ALA A 215 33.47 20.88 -10.31
C ALA A 215 34.28 21.96 -9.59
N GLU A 216 35.34 22.47 -10.20
CA GLU A 216 36.15 23.56 -9.66
C GLU A 216 35.37 24.88 -9.57
N ASN A 217 34.53 25.18 -10.57
CA ASN A 217 33.69 26.37 -10.54
C ASN A 217 32.63 26.29 -9.42
N LEU A 218 31.98 25.13 -9.26
CA LEU A 218 30.99 24.93 -8.20
C LEU A 218 31.63 25.02 -6.81
N ALA A 219 32.84 24.50 -6.64
CA ALA A 219 33.59 24.62 -5.38
C ALA A 219 33.85 26.09 -5.00
N LYS A 220 34.19 26.94 -5.99
CA LYS A 220 34.38 28.38 -5.78
C LYS A 220 33.07 29.08 -5.41
N ASP A 221 31.96 28.73 -6.06
CA ASP A 221 30.66 29.33 -5.76
C ASP A 221 30.15 28.98 -4.35
N ILE A 222 30.34 27.73 -3.93
CA ILE A 222 29.98 27.29 -2.56
C ILE A 222 30.80 28.05 -1.52
N GLN A 223 32.11 28.21 -1.76
CA GLN A 223 32.98 28.95 -0.87
C GLN A 223 32.52 30.41 -0.72
N ARG A 224 32.16 31.06 -1.84
CA ARG A 224 31.61 32.42 -1.85
C ARG A 224 30.29 32.53 -1.07
N GLN A 225 29.37 31.59 -1.25
CA GLN A 225 28.08 31.61 -0.53
C GLN A 225 28.26 31.42 0.98
N LYS A 226 29.23 30.60 1.39
CA LYS A 226 29.57 30.40 2.80
C LYS A 226 30.07 31.70 3.44
N GLU A 227 30.92 32.44 2.74
CA GLU A 227 31.44 33.73 3.23
C GLU A 227 30.32 34.76 3.41
N ILE A 228 29.36 34.82 2.48
CA ILE A 228 28.17 35.69 2.60
C ILE A 228 27.33 35.33 3.83
N LEU A 229 27.15 34.04 4.10
CA LEU A 229 26.42 33.56 5.28
C LEU A 229 27.12 33.93 6.58
N GLU A 230 28.45 33.80 6.65
CA GLU A 230 29.23 34.18 7.83
C GLU A 230 29.19 35.71 8.06
N GLU A 231 29.14 36.52 7.01
CA GLU A 231 28.93 37.97 7.13
C GLU A 231 27.52 38.32 7.62
N LEU A 232 26.49 37.65 7.10
CA LEU A 232 25.10 37.85 7.56
C LEU A 232 24.93 37.45 9.02
N GLN A 233 25.52 36.33 9.44
CA GLN A 233 25.48 35.89 10.82
C GLN A 233 26.16 36.89 11.77
N LYS A 234 27.24 37.54 11.35
CA LYS A 234 27.90 38.60 12.13
C LYS A 234 27.12 39.91 12.16
N LYS A 235 26.32 40.18 11.13
CA LYS A 235 25.55 41.43 10.99
C LYS A 235 24.27 41.44 11.83
N TYR A 236 23.75 40.28 12.19
CA TYR A 236 22.53 40.13 13.00
C TYR A 236 22.88 39.47 14.34
N GLU A 237 23.05 40.29 15.38
CA GLU A 237 23.14 39.83 16.76
C GLU A 237 21.70 39.64 17.28
N TYR A 238 21.25 38.38 17.33
CA TYR A 238 19.99 38.05 17.99
C TYR A 238 20.21 38.20 19.49
N GLU A 239 19.61 39.20 20.12
CA GLU A 239 19.55 39.27 21.59
C GLU A 239 18.90 37.98 22.10
N GLU A 240 19.53 37.31 23.07
CA GLU A 240 18.91 36.18 23.78
C GLU A 240 17.74 36.71 24.62
N GLU A 241 16.56 36.80 24.01
CA GLU A 241 15.33 37.28 24.67
C GLU A 241 15.04 36.45 25.94
N GLU A 242 14.76 37.15 27.05
CA GLU A 242 14.46 36.53 28.34
C GLU A 242 13.33 35.49 28.19
N ILE A 243 13.64 34.23 28.50
CA ILE A 243 12.74 33.07 28.45
C ILE A 243 11.39 33.34 29.15
N SER A 244 11.41 34.23 30.15
CA SER A 244 10.24 34.69 30.91
C SER A 244 9.18 35.40 30.04
N GLU A 245 9.59 36.28 29.13
CA GLU A 245 8.66 37.05 28.29
C GLU A 245 8.00 36.15 27.24
N LYS A 246 8.77 35.24 26.64
CA LYS A 246 8.28 34.23 25.69
C LYS A 246 7.22 33.32 26.34
N GLU A 247 7.48 32.86 27.56
CA GLU A 247 6.54 31.98 28.25
C GLU A 247 5.28 32.73 28.71
N ARG A 248 5.39 34.03 29.01
CA ARG A 248 4.23 34.90 29.27
C ARG A 248 3.37 35.07 28.02
N VAL A 249 3.97 35.44 26.89
CA VAL A 249 3.25 35.64 25.61
C VAL A 249 2.55 34.35 25.18
N LYS A 250 3.25 33.21 25.27
CA LYS A 250 2.68 31.89 24.97
C LYS A 250 1.47 31.56 25.85
N LYS A 251 1.56 31.79 27.16
CA LYS A 251 0.44 31.56 28.08
C LYS A 251 -0.74 32.48 27.80
N THR A 252 -0.48 33.75 27.51
CA THR A 252 -1.52 34.72 27.13
C THR A 252 -2.23 34.30 25.85
N LEU A 253 -1.47 33.89 24.83
CA LEU A 253 -2.05 33.43 23.55
C LEU A 253 -2.89 32.16 23.72
N GLN A 254 -2.41 31.23 24.55
CA GLN A 254 -3.14 30.01 24.86
C GLN A 254 -4.47 30.29 25.58
N LEU A 255 -4.48 31.26 26.50
CA LEU A 255 -5.69 31.71 27.18
C LEU A 255 -6.70 32.29 26.18
N VAL A 256 -6.28 33.21 25.32
CA VAL A 256 -7.16 33.86 24.32
C VAL A 256 -7.75 32.83 23.35
N LEU A 257 -6.96 31.86 22.89
CA LEU A 257 -7.45 30.81 22.00
C LEU A 257 -8.46 29.88 22.67
N THR A 258 -8.28 29.63 23.97
CA THR A 258 -9.23 28.82 24.75
C THR A 258 -10.55 29.57 24.94
N GLU A 259 -10.50 30.86 25.27
CA GLU A 259 -11.69 31.72 25.38
C GLU A 259 -12.46 31.80 24.06
N LEU A 260 -11.76 31.95 22.93
CA LEU A 260 -12.39 31.96 21.61
C LEU A 260 -13.12 30.63 21.30
N THR A 261 -12.49 29.50 21.64
CA THR A 261 -13.08 28.18 21.42
C THR A 261 -14.36 28.01 22.24
N HIS A 262 -14.36 28.48 23.50
CA HIS A 262 -15.53 28.44 24.35
C HIS A 262 -16.66 29.34 23.82
N LEU A 263 -16.33 30.53 23.30
CA LEU A 263 -17.32 31.43 22.70
C LEU A 263 -17.99 30.81 21.47
N VAL A 264 -17.23 30.19 20.57
CA VAL A 264 -17.75 29.51 19.39
C VAL A 264 -18.65 28.35 19.79
N THR A 265 -18.23 27.55 20.77
CA THR A 265 -19.01 26.40 21.25
C THR A 265 -20.34 26.83 21.86
N ASN A 266 -20.32 27.88 22.69
CA ASN A 266 -21.55 28.44 23.27
C ASN A 266 -22.46 29.04 22.20
N PHE A 267 -21.90 29.74 21.22
CA PHE A 267 -22.67 30.29 20.11
C PHE A 267 -23.35 29.19 19.29
N SER A 268 -22.63 28.12 18.93
CA SER A 268 -23.19 26.98 18.21
C SER A 268 -24.33 26.32 19.00
N TYR A 269 -24.16 26.13 20.31
CA TYR A 269 -25.20 25.58 21.17
C TYR A 269 -26.46 26.46 21.22
N LEU A 270 -26.31 27.78 21.39
CA LEU A 270 -27.44 28.71 21.39
C LEU A 270 -28.11 28.80 20.03
N TYR A 271 -27.32 28.73 18.95
CA TYR A 271 -27.85 28.73 17.59
C TYR A 271 -28.70 27.50 17.32
N GLU A 272 -28.21 26.30 17.65
CA GLU A 272 -28.91 25.04 17.40
C GLU A 272 -30.16 24.88 18.26
N ASN A 273 -30.11 25.27 19.54
CA ASN A 273 -31.20 25.00 20.48
C ASN A 273 -32.26 26.09 20.54
N GLU A 274 -31.90 27.35 20.36
CA GLU A 274 -32.84 28.48 20.51
C GLU A 274 -33.12 29.16 19.18
N MET A 275 -32.08 29.45 18.37
CA MET A 275 -32.27 30.27 17.17
C MET A 275 -32.71 29.47 15.94
N CYS A 276 -32.35 28.19 15.84
CA CYS A 276 -32.61 27.35 14.66
C CYS A 276 -34.12 27.22 14.35
N LEU A 277 -34.97 27.24 15.38
CA LEU A 277 -36.41 27.15 15.24
C LEU A 277 -37.02 28.37 14.52
N TRP A 278 -36.42 29.56 14.67
CA TRP A 278 -36.83 30.78 13.97
C TRP A 278 -36.18 30.94 12.59
N CYS A 279 -35.17 30.13 12.28
CA CYS A 279 -34.45 30.13 11.00
C CYS A 279 -34.99 29.15 9.95
N ASN A 280 -36.07 28.40 10.26
CA ASN A 280 -36.73 27.44 9.34
C ASN A 280 -37.48 28.12 8.17
N LYS A 281 -36.76 28.79 7.28
CA LYS A 281 -37.21 29.01 5.89
C LYS A 281 -36.69 27.84 5.04
N SER A 282 -37.54 27.32 4.16
CA SER A 282 -37.15 26.25 3.23
C SER A 282 -35.90 26.67 2.44
N PRO A 283 -34.87 25.82 2.36
CA PRO A 283 -33.60 26.18 1.74
C PRO A 283 -33.82 26.54 0.26
N PRO A 284 -33.17 27.61 -0.25
CA PRO A 284 -33.23 27.93 -1.67
C PRO A 284 -32.66 26.76 -2.48
N PHE A 285 -33.18 26.53 -3.68
CA PHE A 285 -32.59 25.56 -4.60
C PHE A 285 -31.17 26.01 -4.96
N LEU A 286 -30.18 25.39 -4.32
CA LEU A 286 -28.78 25.64 -4.58
C LEU A 286 -28.36 24.80 -5.79
N SER A 287 -27.70 25.47 -6.74
CA SER A 287 -27.05 24.85 -7.89
C SER A 287 -26.14 23.68 -7.48
N ASP A 288 -26.06 22.63 -8.32
CA ASP A 288 -25.14 21.48 -8.20
C ASP A 288 -23.65 21.88 -8.08
N LEU A 289 -23.35 23.17 -8.23
CA LEU A 289 -22.05 23.74 -7.92
C LEU A 289 -21.59 23.42 -6.47
N GLY A 290 -22.51 23.34 -5.50
CA GLY A 290 -22.17 22.98 -4.11
C GLY A 290 -21.70 21.52 -3.97
N THR A 291 -22.30 20.58 -4.70
CA THR A 291 -21.87 19.18 -4.72
C THR A 291 -20.56 19.01 -5.47
N ALA A 292 -20.34 19.79 -6.53
CA ALA A 292 -19.06 19.88 -7.24
C ALA A 292 -17.94 20.41 -6.33
N PHE A 293 -18.15 21.51 -5.59
CA PHE A 293 -17.17 22.02 -4.63
C PHE A 293 -16.89 21.04 -3.50
N LYS A 294 -17.91 20.34 -2.98
CA LYS A 294 -17.71 19.32 -1.96
C LYS A 294 -16.89 18.13 -2.48
N ARG A 295 -17.10 17.75 -3.74
CA ARG A 295 -16.30 16.71 -4.41
C ARG A 295 -14.85 17.15 -4.60
N VAL A 296 -14.62 18.38 -5.04
CA VAL A 296 -13.27 18.96 -5.19
C VAL A 296 -12.58 19.07 -3.83
N HIS A 297 -13.28 19.53 -2.80
CA HIS A 297 -12.74 19.61 -1.44
C HIS A 297 -12.39 18.23 -0.87
N ASN A 298 -13.22 17.20 -1.11
CA ASN A 298 -12.90 15.83 -0.72
C ASN A 298 -11.69 15.28 -1.46
N LEU A 299 -11.57 15.55 -2.76
CA LEU A 299 -10.37 15.17 -3.54
C LEU A 299 -9.12 15.90 -3.04
N LEU A 300 -9.26 17.18 -2.67
CA LEU A 300 -8.17 17.96 -2.08
C LEU A 300 -7.78 17.41 -0.71
N GLN A 301 -8.73 17.05 0.14
CA GLN A 301 -8.43 16.42 1.43
C GLN A 301 -7.75 15.05 1.27
N GLN A 302 -8.18 14.24 0.31
CA GLN A 302 -7.52 12.97 0.01
C GLN A 302 -6.08 13.20 -0.49
N PHE A 303 -5.87 14.25 -1.30
CA PHE A 303 -4.55 14.65 -1.73
C PHE A 303 -3.68 15.10 -0.55
N VAL A 304 -4.19 15.94 0.34
CA VAL A 304 -3.48 16.37 1.56
C VAL A 304 -3.16 15.20 2.49
N ALA A 305 -4.08 14.24 2.64
CA ALA A 305 -3.83 13.03 3.42
C ALA A 305 -2.71 12.18 2.80
N LEU A 306 -2.66 12.09 1.46
CA LEU A 306 -1.59 11.41 0.74
C LEU A 306 -0.24 12.12 0.94
N LEU A 307 -0.21 13.45 0.89
CA LEU A 307 0.98 14.27 1.17
C LEU A 307 1.52 14.04 2.60
N LYS A 308 0.63 13.96 3.59
CA LYS A 308 0.99 13.61 4.97
C LYS A 308 1.52 12.18 5.09
N GLY A 309 0.95 11.24 4.32
CA GLY A 309 1.46 9.88 4.21
C GLY A 309 2.91 9.85 3.70
N PHE A 310 3.21 10.62 2.65
CA PHE A 310 4.57 10.76 2.13
C PHE A 310 5.53 11.40 3.15
N GLN A 311 5.08 12.40 3.90
CA GLN A 311 5.87 13.00 4.97
C GLN A 311 6.17 12.00 6.10
N SER A 312 5.22 11.13 6.44
CA SER A 312 5.43 10.06 7.44
C SER A 312 6.43 9.01 6.95
N ILE A 313 6.36 8.62 5.67
CA ILE A 313 7.35 7.72 5.06
C ILE A 313 8.74 8.37 5.07
N ARG A 314 8.83 9.66 4.73
CA ARG A 314 10.08 10.43 4.81
C ARG A 314 10.67 10.40 6.22
N ASN A 315 9.87 10.70 7.23
CA ASN A 315 10.35 10.73 8.62
C ASN A 315 10.79 9.34 9.10
N SER A 316 10.06 8.30 8.71
CA SER A 316 10.42 6.91 9.01
C SER A 316 11.75 6.54 8.37
N TYR A 317 11.97 6.98 7.13
CA TYR A 317 13.19 6.74 6.38
C TYR A 317 14.40 7.52 6.93
N SER A 318 14.23 8.80 7.27
CA SER A 318 15.29 9.58 7.92
C SER A 318 15.71 8.98 9.26
N ASN A 319 14.77 8.40 10.00
CA ASN A 319 15.06 7.72 11.26
C ASN A 319 15.84 6.41 11.03
N LEU A 320 15.40 5.59 10.06
CA LEU A 320 16.09 4.36 9.67
C LEU A 320 17.51 4.61 9.14
N SER A 321 17.72 5.66 8.33
CA SER A 321 19.03 6.01 7.78
C SER A 321 19.97 6.58 8.84
N GLN A 322 19.45 7.38 9.79
CA GLN A 322 20.22 7.82 10.96
C GLN A 322 20.61 6.63 11.86
N GLU A 323 19.69 5.68 12.09
CA GLU A 323 19.96 4.50 12.90
C GLU A 323 20.99 3.56 12.24
N ALA A 324 20.91 3.37 10.92
CA ALA A 324 21.89 2.63 10.14
C ALA A 324 23.28 3.30 10.18
N SER A 325 23.34 4.64 10.07
CA SER A 325 24.59 5.41 10.16
C SER A 325 25.22 5.33 11.57
N MET A 326 24.41 5.33 12.64
CA MET A 326 24.89 5.16 14.01
C MET A 326 25.43 3.74 14.27
N LYS A 327 24.79 2.71 13.72
CA LYS A 327 25.27 1.32 13.81
C LYS A 327 26.57 1.12 13.03
N LEU A 328 26.73 1.75 11.87
CA LEU A 328 27.97 1.71 11.08
C LEU A 328 29.14 2.39 11.82
N LYS A 329 28.88 3.52 12.50
CA LYS A 329 29.91 4.23 13.29
C LYS A 329 30.35 3.48 14.55
N ARG A 330 29.52 2.59 15.11
CA ARG A 330 29.88 1.72 16.25
C ARG A 330 30.65 0.47 15.83
N SER A 331 30.56 0.06 14.57
CA SER A 331 31.27 -1.09 13.98
C SER A 331 32.50 -0.63 13.20
N GLY A 332 33.57 -0.23 13.90
CA GLY A 332 34.83 0.19 13.29
C GLY A 332 35.64 -0.97 12.67
N MET A 333 35.15 -1.60 11.60
CA MET A 333 35.90 -2.63 10.87
C MET A 333 35.85 -2.37 9.36
N LYS A 334 37.02 -2.04 8.79
CA LYS A 334 37.23 -1.83 7.35
C LYS A 334 37.19 -3.18 6.63
N SER A 335 36.12 -3.46 5.89
CA SER A 335 36.11 -4.49 4.85
C SER A 335 35.66 -3.89 3.52
N GLN A 336 36.52 -4.00 2.51
CA GLN A 336 36.42 -3.36 1.19
C GLN A 336 35.24 -3.80 0.30
N LYS A 337 34.35 -4.69 0.77
CA LYS A 337 33.19 -5.20 0.00
C LYS A 337 31.85 -4.53 0.35
N ASP A 338 31.74 -3.84 1.48
CA ASP A 338 30.47 -3.22 1.93
C ASP A 338 30.22 -1.82 1.34
N THR A 339 31.22 -1.23 0.68
CA THR A 339 31.16 0.12 0.09
C THR A 339 30.18 0.24 -1.07
N SER A 340 29.92 -0.84 -1.81
CA SER A 340 28.98 -0.84 -2.94
C SER A 340 27.51 -0.85 -2.51
N LEU A 341 27.17 -1.59 -1.45
CA LEU A 341 25.79 -1.67 -0.93
C LEU A 341 25.42 -0.41 -0.14
N ALA A 342 26.38 0.14 0.63
CA ALA A 342 26.21 1.42 1.31
C ALA A 342 26.02 2.58 0.30
N SER A 343 26.76 2.55 -0.81
CA SER A 343 26.65 3.55 -1.90
C SER A 343 25.31 3.45 -2.65
N ALA A 344 24.81 2.24 -2.91
CA ALA A 344 23.50 2.04 -3.54
C ALA A 344 22.35 2.47 -2.60
N GLY A 345 22.48 2.20 -1.30
CA GLY A 345 21.56 2.70 -0.27
C GLY A 345 21.57 4.24 -0.18
N GLN A 346 22.72 4.87 -0.39
CA GLN A 346 22.88 6.33 -0.41
C GLN A 346 22.23 6.98 -1.65
N ALA A 347 22.39 6.38 -2.83
CA ALA A 347 21.80 6.86 -4.09
C ALA A 347 20.26 6.72 -4.12
N ALA A 348 19.73 5.63 -3.54
CA ALA A 348 18.29 5.50 -3.31
C ALA A 348 17.77 6.53 -2.29
N LEU A 349 18.60 6.94 -1.32
CA LEU A 349 18.31 7.99 -0.34
C LEU A 349 18.13 9.34 -1.00
N GLU A 350 19.05 9.71 -1.89
CA GLU A 350 19.06 11.01 -2.57
C GLU A 350 17.91 11.17 -3.55
N SER A 351 17.56 10.11 -4.29
CA SER A 351 16.41 10.14 -5.19
C SER A 351 15.07 10.18 -4.49
N PHE A 352 14.95 9.48 -3.36
CA PHE A 352 13.76 9.59 -2.54
C PHE A 352 13.65 11.01 -1.93
N GLN A 353 14.77 11.65 -1.63
CA GLN A 353 14.84 13.02 -1.14
C GLN A 353 14.46 14.05 -2.23
N GLU A 354 14.77 13.76 -3.49
CA GLU A 354 14.33 14.53 -4.66
C GLU A 354 12.82 14.39 -4.90
N CYS A 355 12.28 13.18 -4.88
CA CYS A 355 10.83 12.93 -4.93
C CYS A 355 10.07 13.64 -3.78
N VAL A 356 10.68 13.68 -2.60
CA VAL A 356 10.17 14.40 -1.42
C VAL A 356 10.20 15.92 -1.63
N SER A 357 11.19 16.47 -2.33
CA SER A 357 11.29 17.91 -2.58
C SER A 357 10.19 18.41 -3.54
N VAL A 358 9.83 17.59 -4.54
CA VAL A 358 8.70 17.83 -5.45
C VAL A 358 7.36 17.77 -4.69
N LEU A 359 7.28 16.89 -3.69
CA LEU A 359 6.15 16.82 -2.76
C LEU A 359 6.08 18.05 -1.85
N ASP A 360 7.20 18.54 -1.30
CA ASP A 360 7.25 19.78 -0.51
C ASP A 360 6.83 21.01 -1.35
N GLU A 361 7.25 21.08 -2.61
CA GLU A 361 6.85 22.15 -3.54
C GLU A 361 5.35 22.05 -3.95
N SER A 362 4.77 20.86 -3.88
CA SER A 362 3.33 20.63 -4.08
C SER A 362 2.50 20.96 -2.83
N ILE A 363 3.07 20.76 -1.63
CA ILE A 363 2.49 21.18 -0.35
C ILE A 363 2.52 22.71 -0.20
N GLN A 364 3.64 23.36 -0.54
CA GLN A 364 3.74 24.83 -0.50
C GLN A 364 2.76 25.52 -1.47
N ARG A 365 2.48 24.90 -2.62
CA ARG A 365 1.44 25.38 -3.55
C ARG A 365 0.03 25.31 -2.94
N HIS A 366 -0.24 24.39 -2.01
CA HIS A 366 -1.50 24.36 -1.26
C HIS A 366 -1.58 25.52 -0.26
N ASP A 367 -0.51 25.79 0.49
CA ASP A 367 -0.46 26.88 1.46
C ASP A 367 -0.62 28.27 0.80
N MET A 368 -0.11 28.46 -0.42
CA MET A 368 -0.31 29.71 -1.19
C MET A 368 -1.73 29.89 -1.76
N VAL A 369 -2.46 28.80 -2.02
CA VAL A 369 -3.86 28.85 -2.51
C VAL A 369 -4.83 29.21 -1.38
N ASP A 370 -4.53 28.81 -0.13
CA ASP A 370 -5.27 29.24 1.07
C ASP A 370 -5.04 30.74 1.42
N GLU A 371 -3.88 31.32 1.06
CA GLU A 371 -3.65 32.77 1.15
C GLU A 371 -4.35 33.56 0.04
N SER A 372 -4.31 33.05 -1.21
CA SER A 372 -4.88 33.73 -2.37
C SER A 372 -6.42 33.78 -2.36
N THR A 373 -7.07 32.73 -1.87
CA THR A 373 -8.53 32.71 -1.66
C THR A 373 -8.97 33.63 -0.52
N ASN A 374 -8.15 33.81 0.53
CA ASN A 374 -8.38 34.79 1.59
C ASN A 374 -8.27 36.25 1.13
N ILE A 375 -7.39 36.55 0.18
CA ILE A 375 -7.22 37.91 -0.37
C ILE A 375 -8.35 38.26 -1.36
N SER A 376 -8.78 37.31 -2.20
CA SER A 376 -9.90 37.54 -3.12
C SER A 376 -11.23 37.75 -2.40
N PHE A 377 -11.47 37.07 -1.26
CA PHE A 377 -12.65 37.30 -0.42
C PHE A 377 -12.62 38.65 0.31
N ARG A 378 -11.43 39.14 0.70
CA ARG A 378 -11.29 40.47 1.33
C ARG A 378 -11.58 41.63 0.37
N SER A 379 -11.26 41.50 -0.92
CA SER A 379 -11.49 42.59 -1.90
C SER A 379 -12.98 42.80 -2.24
N SER A 380 -13.79 41.75 -2.14
CA SER A 380 -15.23 41.79 -2.45
C SER A 380 -16.11 42.28 -1.30
N ILE A 381 -15.57 42.34 -0.07
CA ILE A 381 -16.28 42.82 1.13
C ILE A 381 -16.07 44.33 1.37
N LEU A 382 -15.11 44.97 0.69
CA LEU A 382 -14.83 46.41 0.78
C LEU A 382 -15.51 47.26 -0.32
N LYS A 383 -16.41 46.67 -1.12
CA LYS A 383 -17.27 47.37 -2.08
C LYS A 383 -18.74 46.98 -1.91
N VAL A 384 -19.31 47.24 -0.75
CA VAL A 384 -20.76 47.48 -0.54
C VAL A 384 -20.92 48.58 0.49
#